data_AF-A0A537S8Q4-F1
#
_entry.id   AF-A0A537S8Q4-F1
#
_cell.length_a   1.000
_cell.length_b   1.000
_cell.length_c   1.000
_cell.angle_alpha   90.00
_cell.angle_beta   90.00
_cell.angle_gamma   90.00
#
_symmetry.space_group_name_H-M   'P 1'
#
loop_
_entity.id
_entity.type
_entity.pdbx_description
1 polymer ?
#
loop_
_entity_poly.entity_id
_entity_poly.type
_entity_poly.pdbx_seq_one_letter_code
_entity_poly.pdbx_strand_id
1 'polypeptide(L)'
;MLHTAAKLPSSVAAHLGIVMVAASISTFAAPGATAQTGAGGNNRVTAGKGQQPVTDKVIISHTPKFKSKAYSVLSRVLGKKEFETLGHTQSEVWSVPQSRFARLVQRLRVFGCKIIRLRADSNHILRRHQGPVAMSAAQEGMLRRARASREFVGVNMMKAPEPEVAEYALTSGANKPVPAGSSPPQDSVSRIVLPINDTQQVTILRLKVSATEKGSTWRGSVEETGESAVLMWWKDGHLSGVFGYKGHIYTIVNMGGEVHAVVETDPKMMPPDHSPEKADNARPPADRAAAQPEATAKPRPLPRVKPLADAERQALEAKKITIDLMLLYTQKAASRYIRDPGDLLELAVEQANETFRNSGLGNISLQLVHKQLIDYDETGGDQFTHLYRMVDGLGAFKDVRKLRNEKRADIVGLILEDPSGCGLSTRVGADAEEAYFVVHHSCAAITISIAHEIGHIIGARHDRIIDANDAPFPYGHGHVNGTKWRDIMSYQKGCDGCPRIPFWSNPRIMYRGEPTGTDAADNARVILEQAERVSNFR
;
A
#
# COMPACT_ATOMS: atom_id res chain seq x y z
N MET A 1 8.99 55.34 35.47
CA MET A 1 9.54 56.15 36.57
C MET A 1 9.81 55.23 37.77
N LEU A 2 11.08 55.22 38.23
CA LEU A 2 11.61 54.80 39.56
C LEU A 2 11.29 53.37 40.09
N HIS A 3 12.27 52.44 40.10
CA HIS A 3 13.19 52.06 41.22
C HIS A 3 12.49 51.35 42.41
N THR A 4 12.75 50.07 42.72
CA THR A 4 13.80 49.56 43.65
C THR A 4 13.64 48.02 43.79
N ALA A 5 14.67 47.18 43.63
CA ALA A 5 15.67 46.71 44.61
C ALA A 5 15.19 45.72 45.70
N ALA A 6 15.54 44.44 45.47
CA ALA A 6 16.06 43.39 46.38
C ALA A 6 15.45 43.12 47.79
N LYS A 7 15.20 41.82 48.07
CA LYS A 7 15.64 41.12 49.30
C LYS A 7 15.38 39.59 49.24
N LEU A 8 16.46 38.81 49.27
CA LEU A 8 16.61 37.49 49.92
C LEU A 8 17.29 37.75 51.29
N PRO A 9 17.17 36.93 52.35
CA PRO A 9 17.79 35.59 52.38
C PRO A 9 17.23 34.51 53.37
N SER A 10 17.86 33.32 53.34
CA SER A 10 18.14 32.32 54.42
C SER A 10 16.98 31.55 55.09
N SER A 11 17.07 30.26 55.47
CA SER A 11 18.12 29.22 55.44
C SER A 11 17.56 27.86 55.94
N VAL A 12 18.03 26.75 55.34
CA VAL A 12 18.56 25.49 55.93
C VAL A 12 17.72 24.71 56.97
N ALA A 13 17.38 23.45 56.67
CA ALA A 13 17.89 22.25 57.36
C ALA A 13 17.38 20.94 56.73
N ALA A 14 18.28 19.96 56.63
CA ALA A 14 18.12 18.61 56.07
C ALA A 14 17.36 17.65 56.99
N HIS A 15 16.83 16.54 56.45
CA HIS A 15 16.93 15.21 57.08
C HIS A 15 16.82 14.07 56.06
N LEU A 16 17.77 13.14 56.17
CA LEU A 16 17.85 11.83 55.51
C LEU A 16 16.65 10.95 55.93
N GLY A 17 16.08 10.20 54.98
CA GLY A 17 15.14 9.12 55.22
C GLY A 17 15.42 7.96 54.25
N ILE A 18 16.11 6.95 54.76
CA ILE A 18 16.39 5.66 54.13
C ILE A 18 15.07 4.89 53.96
N VAL A 19 14.80 4.33 52.78
CA VAL A 19 13.82 3.25 52.61
C VAL A 19 14.45 2.11 51.82
N MET A 20 14.57 0.97 52.51
CA MET A 20 15.01 -0.32 51.99
C MET A 20 13.82 -1.14 51.46
N VAL A 21 14.08 -1.80 50.32
CA VAL A 21 13.77 -3.21 49.97
C VAL A 21 12.31 -3.66 49.83
N ALA A 22 11.98 -4.15 48.62
CA ALA A 22 11.55 -5.54 48.40
C ALA A 22 11.62 -5.90 46.90
N ALA A 23 12.62 -6.69 46.52
CA ALA A 23 12.71 -7.36 45.22
C ALA A 23 12.14 -8.77 45.38
N SER A 24 11.03 -9.07 44.69
CA SER A 24 10.42 -10.40 44.68
C SER A 24 11.06 -11.25 43.59
N ILE A 25 11.93 -12.17 44.00
CA ILE A 25 12.46 -13.26 43.18
C ILE A 25 11.42 -14.39 43.19
N SER A 26 10.79 -14.65 42.05
CA SER A 26 9.98 -15.86 41.85
C SER A 26 10.85 -16.96 41.25
N THR A 27 11.25 -17.91 42.10
CA THR A 27 11.85 -19.19 41.72
C THR A 27 10.72 -20.17 41.42
N PHE A 28 10.67 -20.71 40.19
CA PHE A 28 9.85 -21.89 39.89
C PHE A 28 10.75 -23.11 39.80
N ALA A 29 10.49 -24.05 40.70
CA ALA A 29 11.13 -25.35 40.83
C ALA A 29 10.71 -26.28 39.68
N ALA A 30 11.67 -27.03 39.15
CA ALA A 30 11.43 -28.23 38.35
C ALA A 30 11.30 -29.45 39.28
N PRO A 31 10.37 -30.39 39.03
CA PRO A 31 10.34 -31.66 39.74
C PRO A 31 11.31 -32.67 39.10
N GLY A 32 12.04 -33.38 39.97
CA GLY A 32 12.93 -34.48 39.60
C GLY A 32 12.30 -35.87 39.74
N ALA A 33 13.17 -36.86 39.49
CA ALA A 33 13.03 -38.31 39.49
C ALA A 33 12.48 -38.90 38.18
N THR A 34 13.15 -39.86 37.53
CA THR A 34 13.75 -41.07 38.09
C THR A 34 15.03 -41.52 37.37
N ALA A 35 16.00 -41.98 38.16
CA ALA A 35 17.16 -42.74 37.71
C ALA A 35 16.81 -44.22 37.53
N GLN A 36 17.26 -44.84 36.45
CA GLN A 36 17.50 -46.28 36.36
C GLN A 36 18.94 -46.51 35.88
N THR A 37 19.66 -47.28 36.69
CA THR A 37 21.01 -47.77 36.48
C THR A 37 21.03 -48.93 35.49
N GLY A 38 21.98 -48.93 34.55
CA GLY A 38 22.19 -50.07 33.65
C GLY A 38 23.52 -50.00 32.89
N ALA A 39 24.54 -50.65 33.46
CA ALA A 39 25.70 -51.34 32.86
C ALA A 39 26.56 -50.68 31.76
N GLY A 40 27.88 -50.84 31.94
CA GLY A 40 28.93 -50.21 31.13
C GLY A 40 29.11 -50.76 29.72
N GLY A 41 29.78 -49.98 28.88
CA GLY A 41 30.14 -50.33 27.52
C GLY A 41 30.98 -49.27 26.82
N ASN A 42 32.31 -49.40 26.94
CA ASN A 42 33.39 -48.94 26.07
C ASN A 42 33.31 -47.61 25.29
N ASN A 43 34.27 -46.76 25.64
CA ASN A 43 35.00 -45.78 24.80
C ASN A 43 34.82 -45.94 23.28
N ARG A 44 34.25 -44.90 22.65
CA ARG A 44 34.71 -44.43 21.35
C ARG A 44 34.49 -42.91 21.27
N VAL A 45 35.58 -42.17 21.44
CA VAL A 45 35.67 -40.75 21.09
C VAL A 45 35.48 -40.65 19.58
N THR A 46 34.27 -40.32 19.13
CA THR A 46 34.04 -39.89 17.75
C THR A 46 34.44 -38.43 17.65
N ALA A 47 35.51 -38.18 16.90
CA ALA A 47 35.97 -36.86 16.49
C ALA A 47 34.79 -36.00 16.01
N GLY A 48 34.68 -34.80 16.57
CA GLY A 48 33.63 -33.84 16.24
C GLY A 48 33.60 -33.55 14.74
N LYS A 49 32.40 -33.62 14.16
CA LYS A 49 32.11 -33.01 12.85
C LYS A 49 32.55 -31.55 12.93
N GLY A 50 33.52 -31.15 12.10
CA GLY A 50 33.97 -29.77 12.01
C GLY A 50 32.78 -28.84 11.81
N GLN A 51 32.66 -27.82 12.68
CA GLN A 51 31.68 -26.75 12.52
C GLN A 51 31.81 -26.19 11.10
N GLN A 52 30.71 -26.21 10.35
CA GLN A 52 30.66 -25.51 9.07
C GLN A 52 31.07 -24.05 9.31
N PRO A 53 31.97 -23.49 8.48
CA PRO A 53 32.44 -22.13 8.68
C PRO A 53 31.26 -21.17 8.59
N VAL A 54 31.10 -20.30 9.61
CA VAL A 54 30.06 -19.28 9.64
C VAL A 54 30.24 -18.36 8.42
N THR A 55 29.22 -18.29 7.57
CA THR A 55 29.20 -17.45 6.36
C THR A 55 28.24 -16.29 6.53
N ASP A 56 28.65 -15.10 6.10
CA ASP A 56 27.76 -13.96 5.92
C ASP A 56 27.31 -13.84 4.47
N LYS A 57 26.14 -13.23 4.27
CA LYS A 57 25.79 -12.69 2.96
C LYS A 57 26.36 -11.28 2.78
N VAL A 58 26.87 -11.00 1.60
CA VAL A 58 27.51 -9.73 1.25
C VAL A 58 27.00 -9.29 -0.11
N ILE A 59 26.57 -8.03 -0.22
CA ILE A 59 26.25 -7.39 -1.49
C ILE A 59 27.50 -6.69 -2.00
N ILE A 60 27.81 -6.89 -3.28
CA ILE A 60 28.90 -6.22 -3.98
C ILE A 60 28.29 -5.42 -5.13
N SER A 61 28.38 -4.09 -5.05
CA SER A 61 27.92 -3.16 -6.09
C SER A 61 29.10 -2.64 -6.90
N HIS A 62 28.80 -2.14 -8.11
CA HIS A 62 29.80 -1.69 -9.10
C HIS A 62 30.81 -2.79 -9.44
N THR A 63 30.32 -4.02 -9.65
CA THR A 63 31.21 -5.11 -10.06
C THR A 63 31.75 -4.84 -11.47
N PRO A 64 33.02 -5.18 -11.76
CA PRO A 64 33.57 -5.06 -13.10
C PRO A 64 32.76 -5.89 -14.08
N LYS A 65 32.66 -5.43 -15.34
CA LYS A 65 31.90 -6.15 -16.38
C LYS A 65 32.24 -7.64 -16.39
N PHE A 66 31.20 -8.47 -16.45
CA PHE A 66 31.30 -9.92 -16.51
C PHE A 66 32.28 -10.33 -17.64
N LYS A 67 33.17 -11.29 -17.35
CA LYS A 67 34.30 -11.74 -18.21
C LYS A 67 35.45 -10.75 -18.44
N SER A 68 35.48 -9.58 -17.81
CA SER A 68 36.66 -8.70 -17.84
C SER A 68 37.85 -9.32 -17.08
N LYS A 69 39.08 -8.85 -17.37
CA LYS A 69 40.28 -9.23 -16.60
C LYS A 69 40.14 -8.86 -15.11
N ALA A 70 39.47 -7.75 -14.81
CA ALA A 70 39.17 -7.35 -13.43
C ALA A 70 38.19 -8.34 -12.77
N TYR A 71 37.19 -8.83 -13.50
CA TYR A 71 36.24 -9.83 -13.01
C TYR A 71 36.87 -11.22 -12.80
N SER A 72 37.84 -11.62 -13.64
CA SER A 72 38.57 -12.88 -13.44
C SER A 72 39.45 -12.85 -12.18
N VAL A 73 39.97 -11.67 -11.82
CA VAL A 73 40.63 -11.46 -10.52
C VAL A 73 39.60 -11.51 -9.37
N LEU A 74 38.45 -10.84 -9.52
CA LEU A 74 37.35 -10.83 -8.55
C LEU A 74 36.86 -12.25 -8.20
N SER A 75 36.53 -13.05 -9.23
CA SER A 75 36.08 -14.44 -9.09
C SER A 75 37.14 -15.36 -8.45
N ARG A 76 38.44 -15.12 -8.69
CA ARG A 76 39.51 -15.86 -8.01
C ARG A 76 39.58 -15.54 -6.51
N VAL A 77 39.24 -14.33 -6.12
CA VAL A 77 39.22 -13.90 -4.70
C VAL A 77 37.99 -14.44 -3.97
N LEU A 78 36.82 -14.43 -4.61
CA LEU A 78 35.55 -14.86 -4.02
C LEU A 78 35.37 -16.40 -4.01
N GLY A 79 36.11 -17.11 -4.87
CA GLY A 79 35.96 -18.54 -5.09
C GLY A 79 34.79 -18.83 -6.05
N LYS A 80 34.80 -20.00 -6.70
CA LYS A 80 33.78 -20.44 -7.68
C LYS A 80 32.41 -20.77 -7.04
N LYS A 81 31.97 -20.02 -6.02
CA LYS A 81 30.64 -20.23 -5.41
C LYS A 81 29.56 -19.51 -6.21
N GLU A 82 28.36 -20.07 -6.16
CA GLU A 82 27.13 -19.48 -6.71
C GLU A 82 26.87 -18.13 -6.02
N PHE A 83 26.60 -17.10 -6.82
CA PHE A 83 26.16 -15.78 -6.39
C PHE A 83 24.82 -15.47 -7.09
N GLU A 84 24.01 -14.63 -6.46
CA GLU A 84 22.74 -14.16 -7.02
C GLU A 84 22.93 -12.73 -7.53
N THR A 85 22.47 -12.42 -8.74
CA THR A 85 22.46 -11.05 -9.27
C THR A 85 21.09 -10.43 -9.03
N LEU A 86 21.08 -9.25 -8.41
CA LEU A 86 19.88 -8.45 -8.20
C LEU A 86 19.39 -7.86 -9.53
N GLY A 87 18.07 -7.89 -9.77
CA GLY A 87 17.46 -7.60 -11.07
C GLY A 87 17.53 -6.13 -11.49
N HIS A 88 17.52 -5.18 -10.54
CA HIS A 88 17.47 -3.75 -10.82
C HIS A 88 18.80 -3.06 -10.59
N THR A 89 19.40 -3.22 -9.40
CA THR A 89 20.70 -2.63 -9.06
C THR A 89 21.87 -3.36 -9.70
N GLN A 90 21.64 -4.55 -10.28
CA GLN A 90 22.67 -5.38 -10.92
C GLN A 90 23.81 -5.74 -9.97
N SER A 91 23.58 -5.64 -8.66
CA SER A 91 24.57 -5.96 -7.64
C SER A 91 24.57 -7.46 -7.35
N GLU A 92 25.72 -7.97 -6.92
CA GLU A 92 25.90 -9.41 -6.70
C GLU A 92 25.84 -9.74 -5.20
N VAL A 93 25.06 -10.76 -4.85
CA VAL A 93 24.90 -11.27 -3.49
C VAL A 93 25.72 -12.55 -3.33
N TRP A 94 26.71 -12.49 -2.45
CA TRP A 94 27.69 -13.55 -2.22
C TRP A 94 27.59 -14.12 -0.82
N SER A 95 27.81 -15.42 -0.67
CA SER A 95 28.00 -16.07 0.63
C SER A 95 29.49 -16.22 0.95
N VAL A 96 29.99 -15.43 1.91
CA VAL A 96 31.41 -15.28 2.22
C VAL A 96 31.69 -15.76 3.65
N PRO A 97 32.66 -16.66 3.89
CA PRO A 97 33.09 -17.02 5.25
C PRO A 97 33.54 -15.77 6.02
N GLN A 98 33.07 -15.62 7.27
CA GLN A 98 33.40 -14.46 8.11
C GLN A 98 34.90 -14.18 8.19
N SER A 99 35.72 -15.23 8.30
CA SER A 99 37.19 -15.15 8.34
C SER A 99 37.84 -14.54 7.10
N ARG A 100 37.12 -14.51 5.96
CA ARG A 100 37.62 -13.96 4.69
C ARG A 100 37.12 -12.54 4.40
N PHE A 101 36.15 -12.03 5.17
CA PHE A 101 35.48 -10.76 4.88
C PHE A 101 36.45 -9.57 4.85
N ALA A 102 37.30 -9.40 5.86
CA ALA A 102 38.24 -8.27 5.91
C ALA A 102 39.22 -8.25 4.71
N ARG A 103 39.76 -9.42 4.35
CA ARG A 103 40.65 -9.58 3.19
C ARG A 103 39.91 -9.32 1.88
N LEU A 104 38.65 -9.73 1.79
CA LEU A 104 37.80 -9.46 0.63
C LEU A 104 37.61 -7.96 0.44
N VAL A 105 37.23 -7.24 1.51
CA VAL A 105 37.02 -5.79 1.47
C VAL A 105 38.27 -5.05 0.99
N GLN A 106 39.43 -5.38 1.54
CA GLN A 106 40.69 -4.74 1.15
C GLN A 106 41.02 -4.95 -0.33
N ARG A 107 40.81 -6.16 -0.86
CA ARG A 107 41.12 -6.48 -2.27
C ARG A 107 40.15 -5.84 -3.25
N LEU A 108 38.87 -5.78 -2.88
CA LEU A 108 37.82 -5.29 -3.76
C LEU A 108 37.73 -3.77 -3.80
N ARG A 109 38.18 -3.06 -2.75
CA ARG A 109 38.31 -1.59 -2.77
C ARG A 109 39.20 -1.10 -3.91
N VAL A 110 40.24 -1.85 -4.28
CA VAL A 110 41.16 -1.50 -5.39
C VAL A 110 40.43 -1.44 -6.74
N PHE A 111 39.32 -2.17 -6.87
CA PHE A 111 38.51 -2.20 -8.09
C PHE A 111 37.33 -1.20 -8.05
N GLY A 112 37.24 -0.36 -7.01
CA GLY A 112 36.13 0.59 -6.84
C GLY A 112 34.81 -0.06 -6.42
N CYS A 113 34.81 -1.34 -6.06
CA CYS A 113 33.60 -2.03 -5.64
C CYS A 113 33.10 -1.54 -4.27
N LYS A 114 31.80 -1.32 -4.15
CA LYS A 114 31.10 -1.08 -2.88
C LYS A 114 30.70 -2.42 -2.29
N ILE A 115 30.93 -2.62 -0.99
CA ILE A 115 30.72 -3.92 -0.33
C ILE A 115 29.90 -3.69 0.93
N ILE A 116 28.71 -4.31 0.97
CA ILE A 116 27.76 -4.15 2.04
C ILE A 116 27.55 -5.52 2.69
N ARG A 117 27.86 -5.65 3.98
CA ARG A 117 27.57 -6.86 4.75
C ARG A 117 26.09 -6.86 5.09
N LEU A 118 25.36 -7.88 4.66
CA LEU A 118 23.96 -8.05 5.08
C LEU A 118 23.92 -8.49 6.54
N ARG A 119 23.18 -7.74 7.34
CA ARG A 119 23.03 -7.95 8.79
C ARG A 119 21.72 -8.67 9.07
N ALA A 120 21.54 -9.11 10.31
CA ALA A 120 20.29 -9.76 10.74
C ALA A 120 19.05 -8.85 10.56
N ASP A 121 19.25 -7.53 10.59
CA ASP A 121 18.22 -6.50 10.43
C ASP A 121 18.12 -5.97 8.98
N SER A 122 18.66 -6.67 7.99
CA SER A 122 18.59 -6.29 6.57
C SER A 122 17.16 -6.30 6.01
N ASN A 123 16.21 -6.88 6.73
CA ASN A 123 14.80 -6.85 6.39
C ASN A 123 14.06 -5.59 6.91
N HIS A 124 14.76 -4.69 7.61
CA HIS A 124 14.28 -3.35 7.93
C HIS A 124 14.54 -2.42 6.75
N ILE A 125 13.58 -2.36 5.81
CA ILE A 125 13.67 -1.52 4.60
C ILE A 125 13.46 -0.02 4.88
N LEU A 126 13.02 0.32 6.09
CA LEU A 126 13.00 1.67 6.63
C LEU A 126 13.43 1.60 8.10
N ARG A 127 14.24 2.57 8.53
CA ARG A 127 14.68 2.71 9.92
C ARG A 127 14.32 4.09 10.45
N ARG A 128 14.01 4.21 11.74
CA ARG A 128 13.75 5.51 12.37
C ARG A 128 14.92 6.46 12.13
N HIS A 129 14.62 7.65 11.64
CA HIS A 129 15.64 8.68 11.53
C HIS A 129 16.04 9.15 12.94
N GLN A 130 17.32 9.19 13.26
CA GLN A 130 17.82 9.73 14.53
C GLN A 130 18.24 11.18 14.35
N GLY A 131 17.64 12.08 15.14
CA GLY A 131 17.92 13.51 15.09
C GLY A 131 17.05 14.29 14.08
N PRO A 132 17.21 15.62 14.03
CA PRO A 132 16.43 16.48 13.15
C PRO A 132 16.71 16.15 11.68
N VAL A 133 15.65 16.03 10.89
CA VAL A 133 15.72 15.89 9.43
C VAL A 133 15.76 17.30 8.84
N ALA A 134 16.82 17.61 8.09
CA ALA A 134 16.84 18.83 7.28
C ALA A 134 15.80 18.72 6.17
N MET A 135 14.83 19.64 6.15
CA MET A 135 13.76 19.67 5.17
C MET A 135 13.81 20.95 4.35
N SER A 136 13.39 20.86 3.09
CA SER A 136 13.14 22.06 2.29
C SER A 136 11.87 22.78 2.75
N ALA A 137 11.73 24.07 2.43
CA ALA A 137 10.51 24.82 2.73
C ALA A 137 9.24 24.18 2.13
N ALA A 138 9.37 23.52 0.97
CA ALA A 138 8.28 22.79 0.34
C ALA A 138 7.85 21.57 1.19
N GLN A 139 8.82 20.83 1.72
CA GLN A 139 8.60 19.66 2.58
C GLN A 139 7.98 20.06 3.93
N GLU A 140 8.52 21.10 4.56
CA GLU A 140 7.94 21.64 5.80
C GLU A 140 6.51 22.14 5.59
N GLY A 141 6.27 22.86 4.50
CA GLY A 141 4.95 23.36 4.14
C GLY A 141 3.93 22.24 3.94
N MET A 142 4.32 21.14 3.32
CA MET A 142 3.44 19.98 3.12
C MET A 142 3.20 19.20 4.41
N LEU A 143 4.22 18.96 5.26
CA LEU A 143 3.99 18.35 6.58
C LEU A 143 3.07 19.22 7.45
N ARG A 144 3.19 20.54 7.36
CA ARG A 144 2.27 21.47 8.01
C ARG A 144 0.85 21.33 7.48
N ARG A 145 0.67 21.17 6.17
CA ARG A 145 -0.65 20.94 5.55
C ARG A 145 -1.25 19.59 5.95
N ALA A 146 -0.44 18.52 5.94
CA ALA A 146 -0.87 17.21 6.41
C ALA A 146 -1.29 17.26 7.88
N ARG A 147 -0.49 17.88 8.76
CA ARG A 147 -0.83 18.08 10.19
C ARG A 147 -2.08 18.92 10.43
N ALA A 148 -2.47 19.75 9.46
CA ALA A 148 -3.65 20.57 9.54
C ALA A 148 -4.92 19.86 9.03
N SER A 149 -4.78 18.70 8.38
CA SER A 149 -5.92 17.93 7.92
C SER A 149 -6.54 17.14 9.09
N ARG A 150 -7.83 16.85 8.97
CA ARG A 150 -8.64 16.31 10.07
C ARG A 150 -8.31 14.84 10.35
N GLU A 151 -7.95 14.13 9.29
CA GLU A 151 -7.63 12.72 9.26
C GLU A 151 -6.20 12.40 9.76
N PHE A 152 -5.35 13.41 9.93
CA PHE A 152 -3.98 13.22 10.35
C PHE A 152 -3.88 12.78 11.81
N VAL A 153 -3.15 11.69 12.05
CA VAL A 153 -2.87 11.19 13.41
C VAL A 153 -1.41 11.41 13.78
N GLY A 154 -0.48 11.09 12.88
CA GLY A 154 0.94 11.12 13.20
C GLY A 154 1.84 11.07 11.97
N VAL A 155 3.10 11.47 12.16
CA VAL A 155 4.12 11.33 11.13
C VAL A 155 5.45 10.95 11.76
N ASN A 156 6.11 9.96 11.16
CA ASN A 156 7.41 9.50 11.58
C ASN A 156 8.40 9.58 10.43
N MET A 157 9.55 10.20 10.69
CA MET A 157 10.62 10.32 9.71
C MET A 157 11.49 9.06 9.74
N MET A 158 11.73 8.51 8.57
CA MET A 158 12.47 7.30 8.34
C MET A 158 13.62 7.54 7.38
N LYS A 159 14.58 6.62 7.43
CA LYS A 159 15.70 6.51 6.52
C LYS A 159 15.68 5.15 5.84
N ALA A 160 15.69 5.14 4.51
CA ALA A 160 15.87 3.95 3.71
C ALA A 160 17.35 3.50 3.74
N PRO A 161 17.63 2.19 3.64
CA PRO A 161 18.99 1.70 3.44
C PRO A 161 19.42 1.97 1.99
N GLU A 162 20.65 1.56 1.66
CA GLU A 162 21.13 1.64 0.29
C GLU A 162 20.24 0.82 -0.67
N PRO A 163 20.06 1.25 -1.94
CA PRO A 163 19.12 0.63 -2.88
C PRO A 163 19.32 -0.88 -3.03
N GLU A 164 20.56 -1.36 -3.00
CA GLU A 164 20.89 -2.77 -3.17
C GLU A 164 20.42 -3.62 -1.97
N VAL A 165 20.47 -3.06 -0.76
CA VAL A 165 19.96 -3.71 0.45
C VAL A 165 18.44 -3.77 0.43
N ALA A 166 17.79 -2.66 0.05
CA ALA A 166 16.34 -2.61 -0.10
C ALA A 166 15.84 -3.61 -1.15
N GLU A 167 16.47 -3.64 -2.32
CA GLU A 167 16.14 -4.59 -3.38
C GLU A 167 16.27 -6.03 -2.89
N TYR A 168 17.40 -6.36 -2.25
CA TYR A 168 17.63 -7.70 -1.70
C TYR A 168 16.52 -8.08 -0.70
N ALA A 169 16.19 -7.19 0.23
CA ALA A 169 15.15 -7.44 1.24
C ALA A 169 13.77 -7.71 0.60
N LEU A 170 13.42 -6.92 -0.42
CA LEU A 170 12.13 -6.99 -1.11
C LEU A 170 12.01 -8.20 -2.04
N THR A 171 13.10 -8.60 -2.70
CA THR A 171 13.07 -9.57 -3.81
C THR A 171 13.69 -10.93 -3.48
N SER A 172 14.56 -11.04 -2.47
CA SER A 172 15.25 -12.30 -2.20
C SER A 172 14.26 -13.42 -1.88
N GLY A 173 14.45 -14.57 -2.53
CA GLY A 173 13.58 -15.75 -2.36
C GLY A 173 12.24 -15.67 -3.10
N ALA A 174 11.91 -14.57 -3.78
CA ALA A 174 10.63 -14.43 -4.50
C ALA A 174 10.44 -15.42 -5.65
N ASN A 175 11.54 -15.83 -6.29
CA ASN A 175 11.54 -16.73 -7.44
C ASN A 175 11.87 -18.19 -7.09
N LYS A 176 11.96 -18.53 -5.80
CA LYS A 176 12.24 -19.92 -5.38
C LYS A 176 10.93 -20.73 -5.38
N PRO A 177 10.84 -21.86 -6.10
CA PRO A 177 9.67 -22.72 -6.04
C PRO A 177 9.44 -23.18 -4.60
N VAL A 178 8.23 -23.01 -4.08
CA VAL A 178 7.81 -23.63 -2.81
C VAL A 178 7.22 -25.00 -3.18
N PRO A 179 7.85 -26.13 -2.79
CA PRO A 179 7.28 -27.44 -3.05
C PRO A 179 5.88 -27.57 -2.43
N ALA A 180 4.93 -28.12 -3.18
CA ALA A 180 3.56 -28.31 -2.73
C ALA A 180 3.53 -29.12 -1.41
N GLY A 181 2.86 -28.59 -0.38
CA GLY A 181 2.76 -29.23 0.94
C GLY A 181 3.92 -28.93 1.90
N SER A 182 4.87 -28.07 1.54
CA SER A 182 5.94 -27.62 2.44
C SER A 182 5.76 -26.14 2.80
N SER A 183 6.05 -25.77 4.05
CA SER A 183 6.24 -24.36 4.40
C SER A 183 7.43 -23.81 3.61
N PRO A 184 7.35 -22.58 3.08
CA PRO A 184 8.50 -21.98 2.42
C PRO A 184 9.70 -22.01 3.37
N PRO A 185 10.95 -22.23 2.89
CA PRO A 185 12.14 -22.07 3.73
C PRO A 185 12.02 -20.79 4.56
N GLN A 186 12.44 -20.82 5.83
CA GLN A 186 12.34 -19.65 6.72
C GLN A 186 13.01 -18.39 6.12
N ASP A 187 13.96 -18.58 5.20
CA ASP A 187 14.68 -17.57 4.42
C ASP A 187 14.00 -17.12 3.10
N SER A 188 12.83 -17.69 2.76
CA SER A 188 12.12 -17.44 1.48
C SER A 188 10.84 -16.61 1.63
N VAL A 189 10.28 -16.53 2.84
CA VAL A 189 9.25 -15.54 3.18
C VAL A 189 9.95 -14.27 3.64
N SER A 190 10.07 -13.28 2.76
CA SER A 190 10.56 -11.97 3.15
C SER A 190 9.55 -11.32 4.10
N ARG A 191 9.87 -11.37 5.39
CA ARG A 191 9.28 -10.49 6.40
C ARG A 191 9.96 -9.15 6.30
N ILE A 192 9.25 -8.09 5.94
CA ILE A 192 9.78 -6.73 6.08
C ILE A 192 9.30 -6.14 7.41
N VAL A 193 10.18 -5.40 8.08
CA VAL A 193 9.85 -4.73 9.35
C VAL A 193 9.84 -3.23 9.12
N LEU A 194 8.73 -2.59 9.43
CA LEU A 194 8.50 -1.16 9.26
C LEU A 194 8.20 -0.52 10.62
N PRO A 195 9.04 0.38 11.12
CA PRO A 195 8.67 1.24 12.24
C PRO A 195 7.45 2.08 11.86
N ILE A 196 6.49 2.22 12.77
CA ILE A 196 5.30 3.07 12.57
C ILE A 196 5.26 4.26 13.52
N ASN A 197 5.94 4.16 14.66
CA ASN A 197 6.25 5.26 15.58
C ASN A 197 7.52 4.94 16.37
N ASP A 198 7.87 5.78 17.35
CA ASP A 198 9.09 5.66 18.16
C ASP A 198 9.24 4.32 18.88
N THR A 199 8.13 3.66 19.21
CA THR A 199 8.14 2.42 20.01
C THR A 199 7.66 1.21 19.24
N GLN A 200 6.79 1.40 18.24
CA GLN A 200 6.13 0.31 17.52
C GLN A 200 6.70 0.10 16.13
N GLN A 201 6.64 -1.16 15.71
CA GLN A 201 6.99 -1.62 14.37
C GLN A 201 5.99 -2.69 13.94
N VAL A 202 5.77 -2.77 12.63
CA VAL A 202 4.86 -3.72 11.99
C VAL A 202 5.69 -4.66 11.12
N THR A 203 5.37 -5.95 11.18
CA THR A 203 5.93 -6.96 10.28
C THR A 203 4.94 -7.24 9.16
N ILE A 204 5.42 -7.16 7.91
CA ILE A 204 4.61 -7.43 6.73
C ILE A 204 5.20 -8.65 6.01
N LEU A 205 4.34 -9.62 5.72
CA LEU A 205 4.66 -10.83 5.00
C LEU A 205 4.52 -10.60 3.50
N ARG A 206 5.55 -10.92 2.71
CA ARG A 206 5.45 -10.89 1.25
C ARG A 206 4.45 -11.93 0.75
N LEU A 207 3.44 -11.48 0.00
CA LEU A 207 2.56 -12.32 -0.80
C LEU A 207 3.08 -12.45 -2.24
N LYS A 208 3.48 -11.34 -2.84
CA LYS A 208 4.02 -11.31 -4.21
C LYS A 208 4.97 -10.13 -4.40
N VAL A 209 5.94 -10.29 -5.29
CA VAL A 209 6.70 -9.17 -5.85
C VAL A 209 6.69 -9.30 -7.37
N SER A 210 6.66 -8.17 -8.06
CA SER A 210 6.64 -8.10 -9.52
C SER A 210 7.60 -7.01 -9.95
N ALA A 211 8.56 -7.38 -10.80
CA ALA A 211 9.51 -6.43 -11.37
C ALA A 211 8.80 -5.54 -12.39
N THR A 212 9.18 -4.28 -12.41
CA THR A 212 8.78 -3.26 -13.39
C THR A 212 10.05 -2.66 -14.02
N GLU A 213 9.91 -1.86 -15.07
CA GLU A 213 11.07 -1.21 -15.70
C GLU A 213 11.81 -0.25 -14.73
N LYS A 214 11.08 0.33 -13.78
CA LYS A 214 11.59 1.33 -12.83
C LYS A 214 12.06 0.73 -11.50
N GLY A 215 11.57 -0.46 -11.13
CA GLY A 215 11.87 -1.11 -9.86
C GLY A 215 10.93 -2.29 -9.61
N SER A 216 10.31 -2.38 -8.44
CA SER A 216 9.46 -3.51 -8.06
C SER A 216 8.20 -3.07 -7.35
N THR A 217 7.08 -3.70 -7.71
CA THR A 217 5.84 -3.68 -6.92
C THR A 217 5.84 -4.86 -5.98
N TRP A 218 5.65 -4.61 -4.69
CA TRP A 218 5.67 -5.59 -3.62
C TRP A 218 4.33 -5.57 -2.91
N ARG A 219 3.75 -6.75 -2.70
CA ARG A 219 2.46 -6.93 -2.06
C ARG A 219 2.59 -7.87 -0.89
N GLY A 220 1.88 -7.55 0.17
CA GLY A 220 1.96 -8.30 1.41
C GLY A 220 0.74 -8.17 2.29
N SER A 221 0.79 -8.88 3.40
CA SER A 221 -0.18 -8.78 4.49
C SER A 221 0.55 -8.52 5.80
N VAL A 222 -0.01 -7.66 6.65
CA VAL A 222 0.51 -7.44 8.00
C VAL A 222 0.38 -8.74 8.79
N GLU A 223 1.47 -9.21 9.39
CA GLU A 223 1.52 -10.52 10.09
C GLU A 223 0.53 -10.58 11.26
N GLU A 224 0.40 -9.47 12.01
CA GLU A 224 -0.47 -9.39 13.19
C GLU A 224 -1.97 -9.32 12.83
N THR A 225 -2.33 -8.52 11.83
CA THR A 225 -3.74 -8.19 11.54
C THR A 225 -4.27 -8.82 10.25
N GLY A 226 -3.40 -9.27 9.35
CA GLY A 226 -3.77 -9.71 8.00
C GLY A 226 -4.23 -8.57 7.08
N GLU A 227 -4.06 -7.31 7.48
CA GLU A 227 -4.38 -6.15 6.63
C GLU A 227 -3.42 -6.05 5.44
N SER A 228 -3.92 -5.54 4.32
CA SER A 228 -3.17 -5.47 3.07
C SER A 228 -2.04 -4.43 3.12
N ALA A 229 -0.96 -4.70 2.38
CA ALA A 229 0.14 -3.79 2.16
C ALA A 229 0.56 -3.80 0.67
N VAL A 230 0.69 -2.61 0.09
CA VAL A 230 1.22 -2.41 -1.27
C VAL A 230 2.37 -1.44 -1.18
N LEU A 231 3.54 -1.86 -1.64
CA LEU A 231 4.75 -1.06 -1.69
C LEU A 231 5.25 -1.01 -3.14
N MET A 232 5.74 0.15 -3.54
CA MET A 232 6.46 0.34 -4.78
C MET A 232 7.86 0.82 -4.43
N TRP A 233 8.87 0.12 -4.94
CA TRP A 233 10.26 0.45 -4.74
C TRP A 233 10.90 0.73 -6.10
N TRP A 234 11.73 1.76 -6.19
CA TRP A 234 12.42 2.15 -7.40
C TRP A 234 13.93 1.98 -7.28
N LYS A 235 14.60 1.76 -8.41
CA LYS A 235 16.04 1.44 -8.47
C LYS A 235 16.98 2.56 -7.99
N ASP A 236 16.49 3.79 -7.87
CA ASP A 236 17.21 4.92 -7.27
C ASP A 236 17.08 4.97 -5.73
N GLY A 237 16.36 4.00 -5.13
CA GLY A 237 16.22 3.83 -3.70
C GLY A 237 14.96 4.43 -3.07
N HIS A 238 14.10 5.12 -3.84
CA HIS A 238 12.86 5.62 -3.26
C HIS A 238 11.81 4.52 -3.08
N LEU A 239 11.04 4.64 -2.01
CA LEU A 239 9.96 3.74 -1.63
C LEU A 239 8.69 4.56 -1.40
N SER A 240 7.60 4.13 -2.02
CA SER A 240 6.25 4.62 -1.73
C SER A 240 5.38 3.43 -1.38
N GLY A 241 4.35 3.64 -0.58
CA GLY A 241 3.47 2.53 -0.24
C GLY A 241 2.39 2.88 0.75
N VAL A 242 1.54 1.90 0.99
CA VAL A 242 0.35 2.02 1.83
C VAL A 242 0.07 0.68 2.49
N PHE A 243 -0.28 0.71 3.77
CA PHE A 243 -0.72 -0.48 4.49
C PHE A 243 -1.71 -0.12 5.60
N GLY A 244 -2.62 -1.04 5.90
CA GLY A 244 -3.50 -0.92 7.07
C GLY A 244 -2.85 -1.50 8.31
N TYR A 245 -3.08 -0.89 9.47
CA TYR A 245 -2.76 -1.50 10.77
C TYR A 245 -3.75 -1.02 11.83
N LYS A 246 -4.48 -1.97 12.43
CA LYS A 246 -5.46 -1.75 13.51
C LYS A 246 -6.51 -0.69 13.16
N GLY A 247 -6.96 -0.68 11.90
CA GLY A 247 -7.98 0.26 11.41
C GLY A 247 -7.46 1.65 11.05
N HIS A 248 -6.16 1.90 11.19
CA HIS A 248 -5.48 3.11 10.70
C HIS A 248 -4.78 2.80 9.38
N ILE A 249 -4.56 3.83 8.56
CA ILE A 249 -3.86 3.72 7.28
C ILE A 249 -2.51 4.40 7.39
N TYR A 250 -1.46 3.70 6.98
CA TYR A 250 -0.09 4.19 6.97
C TYR A 250 0.39 4.38 5.55
N THR A 251 0.73 5.60 5.19
CA THR A 251 1.28 5.96 3.87
C THR A 251 2.76 6.26 3.99
N ILE A 252 3.57 5.58 3.18
CA ILE A 252 5.00 5.80 3.04
C ILE A 252 5.21 6.74 1.86
N VAL A 253 5.85 7.87 2.12
CA VAL A 253 6.17 8.87 1.09
C VAL A 253 7.65 9.19 1.13
N ASN A 254 8.32 9.12 -0.02
CA ASN A 254 9.69 9.57 -0.13
C ASN A 254 9.78 11.11 -0.03
N MET A 255 10.63 11.58 0.88
CA MET A 255 10.91 12.99 1.15
C MET A 255 12.16 13.48 0.41
N GLY A 256 12.61 12.78 -0.63
CA GLY A 256 13.87 13.05 -1.32
C GLY A 256 15.06 12.31 -0.68
N GLY A 257 15.96 11.84 -1.55
CA GLY A 257 17.09 11.00 -1.14
C GLY A 257 16.62 9.78 -0.34
N GLU A 258 17.33 9.50 0.76
CA GLU A 258 17.07 8.36 1.63
C GLU A 258 15.93 8.62 2.65
N VAL A 259 15.43 9.85 2.74
CA VAL A 259 14.45 10.24 3.77
C VAL A 259 13.04 9.88 3.31
N HIS A 260 12.26 9.30 4.21
CA HIS A 260 10.86 8.95 3.98
C HIS A 260 10.00 9.41 5.16
N ALA A 261 8.76 9.75 4.91
CA ALA A 261 7.74 9.97 5.92
C ALA A 261 6.80 8.76 5.95
N VAL A 262 6.51 8.25 7.15
CA VAL A 262 5.41 7.33 7.40
C VAL A 262 4.31 8.15 8.06
N VAL A 263 3.24 8.42 7.31
CA VAL A 263 2.09 9.21 7.76
C VAL A 263 0.99 8.28 8.19
N GLU A 264 0.49 8.48 9.40
CA GLU A 264 -0.65 7.77 9.96
C GLU A 264 -1.92 8.61 9.78
N THR A 265 -2.95 7.97 9.23
CA THR A 265 -4.24 8.56 8.91
C THR A 265 -5.35 7.75 9.57
N ASP A 266 -6.30 8.44 10.23
CA ASP A 266 -7.55 7.86 10.69
C ASP A 266 -8.58 7.89 9.54
N PRO A 267 -8.93 6.73 8.94
CA PRO A 267 -9.86 6.69 7.83
C PRO A 267 -11.28 7.15 8.19
N LYS A 268 -11.66 7.17 9.48
CA LYS A 268 -12.99 7.66 9.92
C LYS A 268 -13.11 9.19 9.85
N MET A 269 -11.97 9.86 9.78
CA MET A 269 -11.85 11.32 9.79
C MET A 269 -11.58 11.89 8.39
N MET A 270 -11.49 11.02 7.38
CA MET A 270 -11.43 11.38 5.95
C MET A 270 -12.68 12.17 5.52
N PRO A 271 -12.60 12.92 4.40
CA PRO A 271 -13.77 13.47 3.74
C PRO A 271 -14.88 12.42 3.56
N PRO A 272 -16.16 12.83 3.52
CA PRO A 272 -17.24 11.91 3.21
C PRO A 272 -17.01 11.27 1.83
N ASP A 273 -17.51 10.05 1.63
CA ASP A 273 -17.28 9.32 0.37
C ASP A 273 -17.74 10.11 -0.87
N HIS A 274 -18.87 10.82 -0.76
CA HIS A 274 -19.34 11.80 -1.76
C HIS A 274 -19.63 13.17 -1.11
N SER A 275 -19.65 14.23 -1.90
CA SER A 275 -20.15 15.54 -1.45
C SER A 275 -21.61 15.42 -0.98
N PRO A 276 -22.04 16.16 0.07
CA PRO A 276 -23.44 16.18 0.46
C PRO A 276 -24.29 16.53 -0.75
N GLU A 277 -25.32 15.73 -1.04
CA GLU A 277 -26.24 16.05 -2.12
C GLU A 277 -26.88 17.41 -1.82
N LYS A 278 -26.47 18.45 -2.55
CA LYS A 278 -27.34 19.60 -2.72
C LYS A 278 -28.54 19.10 -3.52
N ALA A 279 -29.74 19.53 -3.13
CA ALA A 279 -30.96 19.28 -3.87
C ALA A 279 -30.94 20.03 -5.22
N ASP A 280 -29.98 19.70 -6.10
CA ASP A 280 -29.80 20.38 -7.37
C ASP A 280 -30.55 19.63 -8.47
N ASN A 281 -31.45 20.38 -9.10
CA ASN A 281 -32.24 19.98 -10.25
C ASN A 281 -31.39 19.79 -11.53
N ALA A 282 -30.09 19.51 -11.41
CA ALA A 282 -29.16 19.30 -12.51
C ALA A 282 -28.79 17.82 -12.74
N ARG A 283 -29.03 16.92 -11.76
CA ARG A 283 -28.80 15.47 -11.93
C ARG A 283 -29.89 14.85 -12.82
N PRO A 284 -29.59 13.87 -13.70
CA PRO A 284 -30.60 13.16 -14.47
C PRO A 284 -31.68 12.54 -13.55
N PRO A 285 -32.95 12.47 -13.95
CA PRO A 285 -34.05 11.99 -13.10
C PRO A 285 -33.84 10.58 -12.51
N ALA A 286 -33.13 9.70 -13.22
CA ALA A 286 -32.82 8.34 -12.78
C ALA A 286 -31.94 8.29 -11.51
N ASP A 287 -31.05 9.28 -11.33
CA ASP A 287 -30.20 9.38 -10.14
C ASP A 287 -30.88 10.16 -9.00
N ARG A 288 -31.89 11.00 -9.30
CA ARG A 288 -32.68 11.71 -8.27
C ARG A 288 -33.58 10.79 -7.46
N ALA A 289 -34.04 9.69 -8.06
CA ALA A 289 -34.88 8.72 -7.37
C ALA A 289 -34.13 7.98 -6.24
N ALA A 290 -32.79 7.97 -6.26
CA ALA A 290 -31.94 7.35 -5.25
C ALA A 290 -31.63 8.27 -4.05
N ALA A 291 -31.86 9.58 -4.19
CA ALA A 291 -31.46 10.63 -3.23
C ALA A 291 -32.45 10.89 -2.09
N GLN A 292 -33.66 10.31 -2.13
CA GLN A 292 -34.61 10.48 -1.03
C GLN A 292 -34.39 9.40 0.04
N PRO A 293 -33.98 9.76 1.27
CA PRO A 293 -34.10 8.83 2.37
C PRO A 293 -35.59 8.69 2.67
N GLU A 294 -36.23 7.64 2.16
CA GLU A 294 -37.50 7.19 2.71
C GLU A 294 -37.23 6.68 4.14
N ALA A 295 -37.17 7.60 5.09
CA ALA A 295 -36.90 7.35 6.50
C ALA A 295 -38.04 6.58 7.22
N THR A 296 -38.94 5.92 6.49
CA THR A 296 -40.07 5.16 7.05
C THR A 296 -40.46 3.89 6.28
N ALA A 297 -39.77 3.52 5.19
CA ALA A 297 -40.09 2.30 4.45
C ALA A 297 -39.48 1.07 5.14
N LYS A 298 -40.27 0.01 5.33
CA LYS A 298 -39.77 -1.31 5.77
C LYS A 298 -38.62 -1.75 4.84
N PRO A 299 -37.58 -2.45 5.34
CA PRO A 299 -36.49 -2.94 4.49
C PRO A 299 -37.08 -3.69 3.30
N ARG A 300 -36.84 -3.20 2.08
CA ARG A 300 -37.29 -3.88 0.87
C ARG A 300 -36.62 -5.26 0.87
N PRO A 301 -37.37 -6.37 0.70
CA PRO A 301 -36.77 -7.69 0.64
C PRO A 301 -35.75 -7.72 -0.49
N LEU A 302 -34.59 -8.32 -0.24
CA LEU A 302 -33.54 -8.45 -1.26
C LEU A 302 -34.11 -9.12 -2.51
N PRO A 303 -33.75 -8.65 -3.72
CA PRO A 303 -34.18 -9.30 -4.94
C PRO A 303 -33.65 -10.73 -4.96
N ARG A 304 -34.47 -11.66 -5.47
CA ARG A 304 -34.01 -13.02 -5.75
C ARG A 304 -33.12 -12.98 -6.98
N VAL A 305 -31.82 -12.98 -6.75
CA VAL A 305 -30.82 -13.05 -7.82
C VAL A 305 -30.43 -14.50 -8.03
N LYS A 306 -30.45 -14.96 -9.28
CA LYS A 306 -29.87 -16.26 -9.64
C LYS A 306 -28.33 -16.14 -9.61
N PRO A 307 -27.63 -17.01 -8.87
CA PRO A 307 -26.17 -17.06 -8.92
C PRO A 307 -25.65 -17.22 -10.34
N LEU A 308 -24.53 -16.59 -10.66
CA LEU A 308 -23.84 -16.81 -11.93
C LEU A 308 -23.34 -18.26 -11.98
N ALA A 309 -23.64 -18.98 -13.06
CA ALA A 309 -23.22 -20.37 -13.20
C ALA A 309 -21.68 -20.47 -13.22
N ASP A 310 -21.10 -21.48 -12.56
CA ASP A 310 -19.65 -21.58 -12.41
C ASP A 310 -18.89 -21.62 -13.73
N ALA A 311 -19.41 -22.33 -14.74
CA ALA A 311 -18.80 -22.39 -16.08
C ALA A 311 -18.81 -21.02 -16.79
N GLU A 312 -19.90 -20.26 -16.65
CA GLU A 312 -20.02 -18.91 -17.20
C GLU A 312 -19.07 -17.94 -16.50
N ARG A 313 -19.01 -18.00 -15.17
CA ARG A 313 -18.07 -17.22 -14.36
C ARG A 313 -16.62 -17.52 -14.74
N GLN A 314 -16.25 -18.80 -14.84
CA GLN A 314 -14.90 -19.21 -15.25
C GLN A 314 -14.55 -18.69 -16.66
N ALA A 315 -15.51 -18.71 -17.59
CA ALA A 315 -15.30 -18.18 -18.94
C ALA A 315 -15.04 -16.66 -18.92
N LEU A 316 -15.77 -15.91 -18.09
CA LEU A 316 -15.53 -14.47 -17.91
C LEU A 316 -14.20 -14.20 -17.19
N GLU A 317 -13.90 -14.95 -16.13
CA GLU A 317 -12.65 -14.82 -15.34
C GLU A 317 -11.41 -15.14 -16.20
N ALA A 318 -11.55 -15.97 -17.23
CA ALA A 318 -10.46 -16.32 -18.15
C ALA A 318 -10.10 -15.19 -19.15
N LYS A 319 -10.99 -14.22 -19.38
CA LYS A 319 -10.73 -13.10 -20.27
C LYS A 319 -9.65 -12.20 -19.69
N LYS A 320 -8.65 -11.87 -20.51
CA LYS A 320 -7.62 -10.88 -20.17
C LYS A 320 -8.07 -9.52 -20.68
N ILE A 321 -8.38 -8.62 -19.76
CA ILE A 321 -8.95 -7.30 -20.08
C ILE A 321 -8.07 -6.23 -19.44
N THR A 322 -7.67 -5.26 -20.24
CA THR A 322 -6.99 -4.05 -19.77
C THR A 322 -7.87 -2.86 -20.06
N ILE A 323 -8.16 -2.05 -19.04
CA ILE A 323 -8.89 -0.78 -19.18
C ILE A 323 -7.85 0.34 -19.14
N ASP A 324 -7.78 1.14 -20.21
CA ASP A 324 -6.80 2.20 -20.35
C ASP A 324 -7.28 3.47 -19.63
N LEU A 325 -6.50 3.93 -18.66
CA LEU A 325 -6.82 5.06 -17.78
C LEU A 325 -5.90 6.25 -18.07
N MET A 326 -6.49 7.42 -18.26
CA MET A 326 -5.79 8.70 -18.22
C MET A 326 -6.11 9.44 -16.92
N LEU A 327 -5.08 9.94 -16.23
CA LEU A 327 -5.25 10.74 -15.02
C LEU A 327 -4.71 12.16 -15.21
N LEU A 328 -5.60 13.14 -15.11
CA LEU A 328 -5.26 14.55 -15.04
C LEU A 328 -5.13 14.96 -13.57
N TYR A 329 -4.30 15.97 -13.29
CA TYR A 329 -4.21 16.54 -11.94
C TYR A 329 -4.00 18.05 -12.00
N THR A 330 -4.55 18.78 -11.04
CA THR A 330 -4.43 20.24 -10.98
C THR A 330 -3.15 20.70 -10.31
N GLN A 331 -2.80 21.97 -10.48
CA GLN A 331 -1.68 22.58 -9.75
C GLN A 331 -1.91 22.58 -8.22
N LYS A 332 -3.16 22.77 -7.78
CA LYS A 332 -3.51 22.81 -6.36
C LYS A 332 -3.39 21.44 -5.72
N ALA A 333 -3.84 20.37 -6.39
CA ALA A 333 -3.59 18.99 -5.96
C ALA A 333 -2.08 18.66 -5.97
N ALA A 334 -1.37 19.00 -7.05
CA ALA A 334 0.08 18.77 -7.14
C ALA A 334 0.85 19.41 -5.97
N SER A 335 0.45 20.62 -5.55
CA SER A 335 1.06 21.32 -4.41
C SER A 335 0.90 20.60 -3.07
N ARG A 336 0.02 19.60 -2.97
CA ARG A 336 -0.18 18.80 -1.76
C ARG A 336 0.78 17.61 -1.67
N TYR A 337 1.43 17.25 -2.77
CA TYR A 337 2.37 16.14 -2.83
C TYR A 337 3.83 16.57 -2.62
N ILE A 338 4.64 15.63 -2.15
CA ILE A 338 6.07 15.83 -1.80
C ILE A 338 6.96 15.69 -3.04
N ARG A 339 6.60 14.76 -3.91
CA ARG A 339 7.27 14.43 -5.17
C ARG A 339 6.31 14.64 -6.33
N ASP A 340 6.79 14.32 -7.53
CA ASP A 340 5.97 14.19 -8.72
C ASP A 340 4.66 13.44 -8.37
N PRO A 341 3.49 14.08 -8.53
CA PRO A 341 2.19 13.45 -8.32
C PRO A 341 2.09 12.12 -9.08
N GLY A 342 2.81 11.99 -10.19
CA GLY A 342 2.85 10.81 -11.01
C GLY A 342 3.25 9.51 -10.31
N ASP A 343 4.11 9.54 -9.28
CA ASP A 343 4.48 8.31 -8.54
C ASP A 343 3.30 7.83 -7.66
N LEU A 344 2.54 8.77 -7.09
CA LEU A 344 1.36 8.47 -6.28
C LEU A 344 0.17 8.02 -7.12
N LEU A 345 0.03 8.57 -8.33
CA LEU A 345 -0.97 8.07 -9.30
C LEU A 345 -0.66 6.64 -9.73
N GLU A 346 0.61 6.30 -9.95
CA GLU A 346 1.01 4.91 -10.23
C GLU A 346 0.70 3.98 -9.04
N LEU A 347 0.95 4.44 -7.80
CA LEU A 347 0.57 3.70 -6.59
C LEU A 347 -0.94 3.50 -6.47
N ALA A 348 -1.74 4.54 -6.72
CA ALA A 348 -3.20 4.46 -6.62
C ALA A 348 -3.79 3.51 -7.67
N VAL A 349 -3.24 3.50 -8.90
CA VAL A 349 -3.61 2.54 -9.94
C VAL A 349 -3.23 1.11 -9.54
N GLU A 350 -2.07 0.91 -8.93
CA GLU A 350 -1.68 -0.42 -8.45
C GLU A 350 -2.55 -0.91 -7.27
N GLN A 351 -2.99 0.00 -6.39
CA GLN A 351 -3.97 -0.33 -5.35
C GLN A 351 -5.32 -0.73 -5.95
N ALA A 352 -5.79 0.00 -6.98
CA ALA A 352 -7.00 -0.36 -7.70
C ALA A 352 -6.87 -1.76 -8.33
N ASN A 353 -5.74 -2.06 -8.98
CA ASN A 353 -5.45 -3.38 -9.50
C ASN A 353 -5.38 -4.47 -8.42
N GLU A 354 -4.97 -4.12 -7.20
CA GLU A 354 -4.99 -5.05 -6.08
C GLU A 354 -6.41 -5.41 -5.66
N THR A 355 -7.35 -4.46 -5.71
CA THR A 355 -8.76 -4.77 -5.42
C THR A 355 -9.34 -5.81 -6.37
N PHE A 356 -9.00 -5.74 -7.66
CA PHE A 356 -9.40 -6.75 -8.64
C PHE A 356 -8.84 -8.12 -8.28
N ARG A 357 -7.52 -8.20 -8.01
CA ARG A 357 -6.86 -9.46 -7.67
C ARG A 357 -7.40 -10.09 -6.38
N ASN A 358 -7.60 -9.28 -5.35
CA ASN A 358 -8.19 -9.71 -4.09
C ASN A 358 -9.60 -10.31 -4.29
N SER A 359 -10.32 -9.84 -5.31
CA SER A 359 -11.72 -10.22 -5.56
C SER A 359 -11.89 -11.31 -6.62
N GLY A 360 -10.81 -12.01 -6.97
CA GLY A 360 -10.83 -13.08 -7.98
C GLY A 360 -10.82 -12.58 -9.44
N LEU A 361 -10.58 -11.28 -9.66
CA LEU A 361 -10.65 -10.63 -10.97
C LEU A 361 -9.26 -10.38 -11.56
N GLY A 362 -8.29 -11.25 -11.27
CA GLY A 362 -6.86 -10.98 -11.52
C GLY A 362 -6.44 -10.89 -13.00
N ASN A 363 -7.33 -11.23 -13.94
CA ASN A 363 -7.12 -11.04 -15.38
C ASN A 363 -7.71 -9.72 -15.91
N ILE A 364 -8.33 -8.90 -15.04
CA ILE A 364 -8.79 -7.55 -15.33
C ILE A 364 -7.81 -6.57 -14.66
N SER A 365 -7.34 -5.58 -15.40
CA SER A 365 -6.40 -4.58 -14.88
C SER A 365 -6.63 -3.21 -15.48
N LEU A 366 -6.25 -2.18 -14.73
CA LEU A 366 -6.10 -0.81 -15.19
C LEU A 366 -4.66 -0.60 -15.66
N GLN A 367 -4.51 0.10 -16.78
CA GLN A 367 -3.23 0.58 -17.27
C GLN A 367 -3.24 2.11 -17.32
N LEU A 368 -2.31 2.75 -16.60
CA LEU A 368 -2.13 4.20 -16.69
C LEU A 368 -1.43 4.55 -18.00
N VAL A 369 -2.20 4.92 -19.02
CA VAL A 369 -1.67 5.23 -20.38
C VAL A 369 -1.17 6.66 -20.50
N HIS A 370 -1.71 7.58 -19.69
CA HIS A 370 -1.27 8.97 -19.69
C HIS A 370 -1.53 9.64 -18.34
N LYS A 371 -0.65 10.56 -17.96
CA LYS A 371 -0.83 11.43 -16.81
C LYS A 371 -0.36 12.85 -17.13
N GLN A 372 -1.10 13.86 -16.73
CA GLN A 372 -0.79 15.24 -17.11
C GLN A 372 -1.29 16.27 -16.09
N LEU A 373 -0.40 17.22 -15.76
CA LEU A 373 -0.77 18.45 -15.07
C LEU A 373 -1.67 19.28 -16.00
N ILE A 374 -2.82 19.70 -15.50
CA ILE A 374 -3.73 20.61 -16.20
C ILE A 374 -3.78 21.95 -15.47
N ASP A 375 -3.66 23.03 -16.24
CA ASP A 375 -3.80 24.40 -15.75
C ASP A 375 -5.27 24.72 -15.54
N TYR A 376 -5.82 24.16 -14.46
CA TYR A 376 -7.22 24.29 -14.09
C TYR A 376 -7.34 24.92 -12.70
N ASP A 377 -8.10 26.01 -12.65
CA ASP A 377 -8.50 26.62 -11.39
C ASP A 377 -9.74 25.91 -10.82
N GLU A 378 -9.58 25.43 -9.59
CA GLU A 378 -10.62 24.75 -8.83
C GLU A 378 -11.58 25.73 -8.14
N THR A 379 -11.43 27.05 -8.32
CA THR A 379 -12.39 28.01 -7.75
C THR A 379 -13.76 27.95 -8.44
N GLY A 380 -14.80 28.32 -7.68
CA GLY A 380 -16.15 28.53 -8.22
C GLY A 380 -16.88 27.25 -8.65
N GLY A 381 -16.72 26.15 -7.91
CA GLY A 381 -17.43 24.90 -8.14
C GLY A 381 -17.26 23.91 -6.98
N ASP A 382 -18.08 22.86 -6.99
CA ASP A 382 -17.89 21.62 -6.26
C ASP A 382 -17.50 20.49 -7.24
N GLN A 383 -17.28 19.26 -6.74
CA GLN A 383 -16.91 18.11 -7.55
C GLN A 383 -17.83 17.87 -8.76
N PHE A 384 -19.15 18.07 -8.61
CA PHE A 384 -20.09 17.98 -9.73
C PHE A 384 -19.75 19.02 -10.81
N THR A 385 -19.56 20.26 -10.40
CA THR A 385 -19.17 21.35 -11.31
C THR A 385 -17.83 21.06 -12.01
N HIS A 386 -16.82 20.57 -11.27
CA HIS A 386 -15.51 20.24 -11.84
C HIS A 386 -15.59 19.06 -12.83
N LEU A 387 -16.33 18.01 -12.49
CA LEU A 387 -16.54 16.84 -13.33
C LEU A 387 -17.21 17.25 -14.65
N TYR A 388 -18.32 17.97 -14.60
CA TYR A 388 -19.06 18.33 -15.81
C TYR A 388 -18.36 19.40 -16.64
N ARG A 389 -17.55 20.29 -16.06
CA ARG A 389 -16.62 21.12 -16.86
C ARG A 389 -15.63 20.27 -17.66
N MET A 390 -15.15 19.17 -17.11
CA MET A 390 -14.28 18.23 -17.83
C MET A 390 -15.04 17.43 -18.88
N VAL A 391 -16.21 16.89 -18.55
CA VAL A 391 -17.09 16.17 -19.49
C VAL A 391 -17.47 17.07 -20.66
N ASP A 392 -17.88 18.32 -20.41
CA ASP A 392 -18.31 19.25 -21.44
C ASP A 392 -17.14 19.89 -22.21
N GLY A 393 -15.90 19.71 -21.74
CA GLY A 393 -14.70 20.27 -22.36
C GLY A 393 -14.63 21.80 -22.22
N LEU A 394 -15.03 22.34 -21.08
CA LEU A 394 -15.05 23.77 -20.82
C LEU A 394 -13.68 24.28 -20.34
N GLY A 395 -13.28 25.47 -20.81
CA GLY A 395 -12.06 26.14 -20.37
C GLY A 395 -10.80 25.29 -20.58
N ALA A 396 -10.11 24.96 -19.48
CA ALA A 396 -8.89 24.16 -19.49
C ALA A 396 -9.10 22.76 -20.11
N PHE A 397 -10.33 22.25 -20.15
CA PHE A 397 -10.63 20.89 -20.62
C PHE A 397 -10.96 20.79 -22.11
N LYS A 398 -10.91 21.90 -22.88
CA LYS A 398 -11.30 21.92 -24.31
C LYS A 398 -10.62 20.87 -25.18
N ASP A 399 -9.37 20.54 -24.87
CA ASP A 399 -8.55 19.60 -25.64
C ASP A 399 -8.53 18.18 -25.02
N VAL A 400 -9.23 17.94 -23.89
CA VAL A 400 -9.17 16.66 -23.17
C VAL A 400 -9.80 15.53 -23.96
N ARG A 401 -10.88 15.77 -24.71
CA ARG A 401 -11.45 14.76 -25.63
C ARG A 401 -10.45 14.33 -26.70
N LYS A 402 -9.74 15.31 -27.29
CA LYS A 402 -8.70 15.04 -28.30
C LYS A 402 -7.56 14.23 -27.68
N LEU A 403 -7.06 14.66 -26.52
CA LEU A 403 -6.00 13.97 -25.78
C LEU A 403 -6.41 12.54 -25.40
N ARG A 404 -7.65 12.34 -24.92
CA ARG A 404 -8.20 11.02 -24.59
C ARG A 404 -8.13 10.08 -25.80
N ASN A 405 -8.52 10.55 -26.98
CA ASN A 405 -8.45 9.77 -28.22
C ASN A 405 -6.99 9.50 -28.64
N GLU A 406 -6.12 10.50 -28.56
CA GLU A 406 -4.69 10.36 -28.89
C GLU A 406 -3.97 9.34 -27.99
N LYS A 407 -4.38 9.26 -26.72
CA LYS A 407 -3.82 8.33 -25.73
C LYS A 407 -4.57 7.02 -25.61
N ARG A 408 -5.66 6.86 -26.37
CA ARG A 408 -6.55 5.70 -26.33
C ARG A 408 -7.07 5.37 -24.92
N ALA A 409 -7.37 6.40 -24.13
CA ALA A 409 -7.84 6.20 -22.77
C ALA A 409 -9.35 5.89 -22.74
N ASP A 410 -9.71 4.71 -22.26
CA ASP A 410 -11.09 4.30 -22.01
C ASP A 410 -11.75 5.17 -20.95
N ILE A 411 -11.02 5.52 -19.88
CA ILE A 411 -11.53 6.33 -18.76
C ILE A 411 -10.61 7.54 -18.52
N VAL A 412 -11.20 8.67 -18.14
CA VAL A 412 -10.46 9.88 -17.72
C VAL A 412 -10.81 10.30 -16.30
N GLY A 413 -9.82 10.35 -15.43
CA GLY A 413 -9.95 10.88 -14.07
C GLY A 413 -9.29 12.24 -13.90
N LEU A 414 -9.84 13.09 -13.03
CA LEU A 414 -9.19 14.34 -12.57
C LEU A 414 -8.95 14.31 -11.06
N ILE A 415 -7.71 14.54 -10.65
CA ILE A 415 -7.30 14.65 -9.26
C ILE A 415 -7.20 16.12 -8.85
N LEU A 416 -7.94 16.50 -7.81
CA LEU A 416 -8.13 17.90 -7.41
C LEU A 416 -8.12 18.07 -5.86
N GLU A 417 -8.07 19.32 -5.39
CA GLU A 417 -8.14 19.71 -3.97
C GLU A 417 -9.55 20.24 -3.63
N ASP A 418 -10.54 19.36 -3.67
CA ASP A 418 -11.92 19.61 -3.18
C ASP A 418 -12.28 18.60 -2.07
N PRO A 419 -12.17 19.00 -0.78
CA PRO A 419 -12.45 18.11 0.35
C PRO A 419 -13.96 17.94 0.63
N SER A 420 -14.86 18.41 -0.25
CA SER A 420 -16.30 18.24 -0.05
C SER A 420 -16.74 16.77 -0.13
N GLY A 421 -15.99 15.93 -0.86
CA GLY A 421 -16.19 14.48 -0.97
C GLY A 421 -14.91 13.77 -1.44
N CYS A 422 -14.86 12.44 -1.35
CA CYS A 422 -13.69 11.70 -1.83
C CYS A 422 -13.67 11.51 -3.35
N GLY A 423 -14.83 11.41 -3.99
CA GLY A 423 -14.91 11.33 -5.44
C GLY A 423 -16.34 11.42 -5.98
N LEU A 424 -16.40 11.59 -7.29
CA LEU A 424 -17.64 11.57 -8.06
C LEU A 424 -17.37 11.07 -9.47
N SER A 425 -18.16 10.07 -9.87
CA SER A 425 -18.25 9.56 -11.22
C SER A 425 -19.50 10.10 -11.93
N THR A 426 -19.49 10.14 -13.27
CA THR A 426 -20.60 10.69 -14.06
C THR A 426 -21.91 9.94 -13.83
N ARG A 427 -21.86 8.60 -13.71
CA ARG A 427 -23.01 7.72 -13.49
C ARG A 427 -22.59 6.27 -13.25
N VAL A 428 -23.58 5.47 -12.84
CA VAL A 428 -23.48 4.00 -12.81
C VAL A 428 -23.71 3.45 -14.22
N GLY A 429 -22.72 2.75 -14.78
CA GLY A 429 -22.77 2.17 -16.12
C GLY A 429 -22.63 3.21 -17.23
N ALA A 430 -21.66 4.12 -17.10
CA ALA A 430 -21.41 5.17 -18.09
C ALA A 430 -21.11 4.61 -19.49
N ASP A 431 -21.45 5.38 -20.52
CA ASP A 431 -21.08 5.08 -21.90
C ASP A 431 -19.70 5.66 -22.25
N ALA A 432 -19.27 5.43 -23.49
CA ALA A 432 -17.96 5.86 -23.97
C ALA A 432 -17.78 7.38 -23.95
N GLU A 433 -18.84 8.17 -24.08
CA GLU A 433 -18.76 9.63 -24.13
C GLU A 433 -18.74 10.27 -22.74
N GLU A 434 -19.17 9.54 -21.71
CA GLU A 434 -19.29 10.04 -20.34
C GLU A 434 -18.40 9.30 -19.32
N ALA A 435 -17.42 8.49 -19.74
CA ALA A 435 -16.52 7.77 -18.84
C ALA A 435 -15.46 8.67 -18.15
N TYR A 436 -15.92 9.52 -17.23
CA TYR A 436 -15.14 10.50 -16.50
C TYR A 436 -15.40 10.42 -14.98
N PHE A 437 -14.40 10.77 -14.18
CA PHE A 437 -14.55 10.94 -12.74
C PHE A 437 -13.64 12.04 -12.18
N VAL A 438 -13.96 12.52 -10.97
CA VAL A 438 -13.09 13.38 -10.16
C VAL A 438 -12.82 12.72 -8.81
N VAL A 439 -11.62 12.91 -8.26
CA VAL A 439 -11.23 12.40 -6.94
C VAL A 439 -10.44 13.46 -6.18
N HIS A 440 -10.76 13.61 -4.89
CA HIS A 440 -9.96 14.43 -3.98
C HIS A 440 -8.60 13.78 -3.72
N HIS A 441 -7.51 14.54 -3.84
CA HIS A 441 -6.13 14.02 -3.84
C HIS A 441 -5.79 13.10 -2.66
N SER A 442 -6.24 13.42 -1.43
CA SER A 442 -5.95 12.57 -0.26
C SER A 442 -6.67 11.22 -0.33
N CYS A 443 -7.84 11.17 -0.97
CA CYS A 443 -8.64 9.95 -1.12
C CYS A 443 -8.12 9.03 -2.24
N ALA A 444 -7.38 9.57 -3.22
CA ALA A 444 -6.91 8.82 -4.38
C ALA A 444 -6.11 7.57 -4.01
N ALA A 445 -5.16 7.69 -3.08
CA ALA A 445 -4.33 6.58 -2.61
C ALA A 445 -4.78 6.03 -1.24
N ILE A 446 -5.41 6.83 -0.36
CA ILE A 446 -5.70 6.41 1.01
C ILE A 446 -6.97 5.55 1.07
N THR A 447 -8.03 5.92 0.35
CA THR A 447 -9.35 5.29 0.45
C THR A 447 -9.77 4.49 -0.78
N ILE A 448 -8.82 4.26 -1.71
CA ILE A 448 -9.04 3.49 -2.94
C ILE A 448 -10.14 4.11 -3.82
N SER A 449 -10.31 5.43 -3.75
CA SER A 449 -11.43 6.13 -4.39
C SER A 449 -11.38 6.08 -5.92
N ILE A 450 -10.19 5.99 -6.53
CA ILE A 450 -10.08 5.77 -7.99
C ILE A 450 -10.76 4.47 -8.40
N ALA A 451 -10.56 3.38 -7.65
CA ALA A 451 -11.23 2.11 -7.94
C ALA A 451 -12.75 2.23 -7.76
N HIS A 452 -13.19 2.92 -6.71
CA HIS A 452 -14.62 3.18 -6.44
C HIS A 452 -15.30 3.89 -7.62
N GLU A 453 -14.72 5.00 -8.09
CA GLU A 453 -15.31 5.77 -9.20
C GLU A 453 -15.30 5.02 -10.53
N ILE A 454 -14.26 4.23 -10.78
CA ILE A 454 -14.21 3.32 -11.95
C ILE A 454 -15.27 2.22 -11.81
N GLY A 455 -15.52 1.74 -10.59
CA GLY A 455 -16.62 0.83 -10.29
C GLY A 455 -17.96 1.35 -10.78
N HIS A 456 -18.27 2.62 -10.49
CA HIS A 456 -19.46 3.27 -11.03
C HIS A 456 -19.48 3.28 -12.57
N ILE A 457 -18.39 3.66 -13.24
CA ILE A 457 -18.31 3.66 -14.71
C ILE A 457 -18.61 2.26 -15.29
N ILE A 458 -18.08 1.21 -14.66
CA ILE A 458 -18.32 -0.18 -15.06
C ILE A 458 -19.77 -0.59 -14.83
N GLY A 459 -20.37 -0.18 -13.71
CA GLY A 459 -21.78 -0.44 -13.38
C GLY A 459 -22.05 -0.84 -11.92
N ALA A 460 -21.03 -0.80 -11.06
CA ALA A 460 -21.17 -1.10 -9.64
C ALA A 460 -21.90 0.02 -8.89
N ARG A 461 -22.70 -0.37 -7.90
CA ARG A 461 -23.41 0.54 -6.99
C ARG A 461 -22.90 0.41 -5.57
N HIS A 462 -23.29 1.39 -4.77
CA HIS A 462 -23.08 1.36 -3.33
C HIS A 462 -23.83 0.20 -2.68
N ASP A 463 -23.54 -0.02 -1.40
CA ASP A 463 -24.36 -0.90 -0.58
C ASP A 463 -25.80 -0.38 -0.50
N ARG A 464 -26.73 -1.29 -0.21
CA ARG A 464 -28.18 -1.02 -0.29
C ARG A 464 -28.70 -0.06 0.77
N ILE A 465 -27.93 0.21 1.83
CA ILE A 465 -28.31 1.23 2.82
C ILE A 465 -28.13 2.62 2.22
N ILE A 466 -27.18 2.76 1.30
CA ILE A 466 -26.88 4.00 0.59
C ILE A 466 -27.67 4.11 -0.72
N ASP A 467 -27.71 3.03 -1.50
CA ASP A 467 -28.34 3.02 -2.82
C ASP A 467 -29.24 1.79 -2.97
N ALA A 468 -30.55 2.00 -2.85
CA ALA A 468 -31.55 0.94 -2.98
C ALA A 468 -31.94 0.64 -4.45
N ASN A 469 -31.33 1.31 -5.43
CA ASN A 469 -31.65 1.14 -6.85
C ASN A 469 -31.07 -0.16 -7.42
N ASP A 470 -31.93 -1.01 -7.97
CA ASP A 470 -31.56 -2.32 -8.53
C ASP A 470 -31.13 -2.27 -10.02
N ALA A 471 -31.19 -1.12 -10.69
CA ALA A 471 -30.84 -0.98 -12.10
C ALA A 471 -29.42 -0.43 -12.28
N PRO A 472 -28.58 -0.86 -13.23
CA PRO A 472 -28.90 -1.85 -14.26
C PRO A 472 -28.81 -3.30 -13.76
N PHE A 473 -28.11 -3.54 -12.64
CA PHE A 473 -27.88 -4.89 -12.12
C PHE A 473 -28.39 -5.04 -10.69
N PRO A 474 -29.40 -5.90 -10.42
CA PRO A 474 -29.97 -6.06 -9.07
C PRO A 474 -29.01 -6.72 -8.08
N TYR A 475 -27.87 -7.21 -8.54
CA TYR A 475 -26.80 -7.77 -7.70
C TYR A 475 -25.60 -6.85 -7.59
N GLY A 476 -25.55 -5.74 -8.35
CA GLY A 476 -24.40 -4.87 -8.48
C GLY A 476 -24.23 -3.90 -7.32
N HIS A 477 -24.25 -4.39 -6.08
CA HIS A 477 -24.17 -3.58 -4.87
C HIS A 477 -22.95 -3.92 -4.02
N GLY A 478 -22.48 -2.91 -3.28
CA GLY A 478 -21.52 -3.07 -2.21
C GLY A 478 -22.03 -4.00 -1.10
N HIS A 479 -21.09 -4.51 -0.29
CA HIS A 479 -21.39 -5.36 0.85
C HIS A 479 -20.80 -4.85 2.15
N VAL A 480 -21.65 -4.79 3.17
CA VAL A 480 -21.31 -4.52 4.57
C VAL A 480 -21.48 -5.82 5.37
N ASN A 481 -20.44 -6.22 6.11
CA ASN A 481 -20.50 -7.36 7.02
C ASN A 481 -20.66 -6.86 8.46
N GLY A 482 -21.93 -6.64 8.85
CA GLY A 482 -22.28 -6.09 10.17
C GLY A 482 -21.51 -4.81 10.47
N THR A 483 -20.80 -4.79 11.60
CA THR A 483 -19.91 -3.67 12.01
C THR A 483 -18.42 -4.00 11.82
N LYS A 484 -18.10 -5.13 11.18
CA LYS A 484 -16.72 -5.66 11.11
C LYS A 484 -15.90 -4.99 10.02
N TRP A 485 -16.46 -4.90 8.82
CA TRP A 485 -15.82 -4.33 7.63
C TRP A 485 -16.84 -4.09 6.52
N ARG A 486 -16.42 -3.32 5.52
CA ARG A 486 -17.19 -3.02 4.32
C ARG A 486 -16.33 -3.11 3.06
N ASP A 487 -16.91 -3.52 1.95
CA ASP A 487 -16.23 -3.58 0.66
C ASP A 487 -15.95 -2.16 0.09
N ILE A 488 -15.26 -2.07 -1.05
CA ILE A 488 -14.87 -0.76 -1.60
C ILE A 488 -16.04 0.10 -2.06
N MET A 489 -17.18 -0.50 -2.44
CA MET A 489 -18.37 0.24 -2.87
C MET A 489 -19.27 0.64 -1.69
N SER A 490 -18.98 0.18 -0.48
CA SER A 490 -19.83 0.42 0.69
C SER A 490 -19.39 1.61 1.52
N TYR A 491 -20.34 2.28 2.16
CA TYR A 491 -20.08 3.46 2.99
C TYR A 491 -20.02 3.15 4.47
N GLN A 492 -19.27 3.95 5.20
CA GLN A 492 -19.14 3.82 6.65
C GLN A 492 -20.47 3.94 7.40
N LYS A 493 -21.43 4.70 6.83
CA LYS A 493 -22.78 4.88 7.39
C LYS A 493 -23.54 3.56 7.50
N GLY A 494 -23.25 2.58 6.64
CA GLY A 494 -23.88 1.27 6.68
C GLY A 494 -23.41 0.37 7.84
N CYS A 495 -22.31 0.73 8.52
CA CYS A 495 -21.64 -0.16 9.46
C CYS A 495 -21.00 0.51 10.68
N ASP A 496 -21.44 1.72 11.03
CA ASP A 496 -20.93 2.49 12.17
C ASP A 496 -19.39 2.71 12.13
N GLY A 497 -18.87 3.08 10.96
CA GLY A 497 -17.44 3.38 10.83
C GLY A 497 -16.52 2.17 10.77
N CYS A 498 -17.04 0.97 10.47
CA CYS A 498 -16.22 -0.22 10.23
C CYS A 498 -15.15 0.02 9.14
N PRO A 499 -13.99 -0.65 9.14
CA PRO A 499 -12.95 -0.46 8.12
C PRO A 499 -13.40 -0.84 6.70
N ARG A 500 -12.91 -0.10 5.69
CA ARG A 500 -13.04 -0.45 4.27
C ARG A 500 -11.92 -1.42 3.87
N ILE A 501 -12.27 -2.56 3.31
CA ILE A 501 -11.31 -3.56 2.82
C ILE A 501 -11.12 -3.43 1.30
N PRO A 502 -9.93 -3.76 0.77
CA PRO A 502 -9.62 -3.65 -0.67
C PRO A 502 -10.21 -4.81 -1.48
N PHE A 503 -11.53 -5.02 -1.37
CA PHE A 503 -12.29 -6.06 -2.05
C PHE A 503 -13.55 -5.47 -2.68
N TRP A 504 -13.92 -6.01 -3.83
CA TRP A 504 -15.25 -5.90 -4.40
C TRP A 504 -16.14 -6.98 -3.79
N SER A 505 -17.42 -6.69 -3.61
CA SER A 505 -18.39 -7.69 -3.16
C SER A 505 -18.40 -8.90 -4.11
N ASN A 506 -18.19 -10.08 -3.54
CA ASN A 506 -18.13 -11.35 -4.25
C ASN A 506 -18.48 -12.51 -3.30
N PRO A 507 -19.59 -13.25 -3.51
CA PRO A 507 -20.00 -14.33 -2.60
C PRO A 507 -19.02 -15.52 -2.56
N ARG A 508 -18.11 -15.65 -3.53
CA ARG A 508 -17.13 -16.75 -3.61
C ARG A 508 -15.79 -16.44 -2.96
N ILE A 509 -15.50 -15.17 -2.68
CA ILE A 509 -14.22 -14.74 -2.12
C ILE A 509 -14.38 -14.57 -0.62
N MET A 510 -13.41 -15.10 0.15
CA MET A 510 -13.43 -15.04 1.61
C MET A 510 -12.45 -14.00 2.12
N TYR A 511 -12.90 -13.13 3.00
CA TYR A 511 -12.05 -12.28 3.83
C TYR A 511 -12.18 -12.71 5.29
N ARG A 512 -11.07 -13.17 5.88
CA ARG A 512 -11.03 -13.72 7.25
C ARG A 512 -12.09 -14.80 7.53
N GLY A 513 -12.35 -15.65 6.53
CA GLY A 513 -13.29 -16.76 6.63
C GLY A 513 -14.76 -16.40 6.38
N GLU A 514 -15.07 -15.15 6.07
CA GLU A 514 -16.42 -14.68 5.75
C GLU A 514 -16.49 -14.24 4.28
N PRO A 515 -17.59 -14.52 3.56
CA PRO A 515 -17.73 -14.14 2.16
C PRO A 515 -17.73 -12.61 2.03
N THR A 516 -17.08 -12.07 1.00
CA THR A 516 -17.02 -10.62 0.75
C THR A 516 -18.30 -10.06 0.12
N GLY A 517 -19.28 -10.91 -0.18
CA GLY A 517 -20.55 -10.52 -0.78
C GLY A 517 -21.64 -11.57 -0.60
N THR A 518 -22.75 -11.35 -1.30
CA THR A 518 -23.91 -12.26 -1.37
C THR A 518 -24.39 -12.34 -2.82
N ASP A 519 -25.33 -13.22 -3.15
CA ASP A 519 -25.89 -13.24 -4.52
C ASP A 519 -26.54 -11.90 -4.93
N ALA A 520 -27.00 -11.10 -3.96
CA ALA A 520 -27.57 -9.77 -4.18
C ALA A 520 -26.55 -8.62 -3.98
N ALA A 521 -25.30 -8.95 -3.69
CA ALA A 521 -24.16 -8.03 -3.54
C ALA A 521 -22.90 -8.69 -4.12
N ASP A 522 -22.77 -8.60 -5.45
CA ASP A 522 -21.75 -9.25 -6.28
C ASP A 522 -21.28 -8.25 -7.37
N ASN A 523 -20.62 -7.18 -6.94
CA ASN A 523 -19.98 -6.23 -7.85
C ASN A 523 -18.89 -6.89 -8.70
N ALA A 524 -18.27 -7.97 -8.20
CA ALA A 524 -17.31 -8.74 -8.99
C ALA A 524 -17.95 -9.35 -10.24
N ARG A 525 -19.20 -9.82 -10.16
CA ARG A 525 -19.97 -10.25 -11.33
C ARG A 525 -20.21 -9.10 -12.31
N VAL A 526 -20.60 -7.91 -11.83
CA VAL A 526 -20.78 -6.74 -12.70
C VAL A 526 -19.49 -6.44 -13.46
N ILE A 527 -18.34 -6.46 -12.78
CA ILE A 527 -17.04 -6.20 -13.40
C ILE A 527 -16.70 -7.27 -14.44
N LEU A 528 -16.92 -8.55 -14.16
CA LEU A 528 -16.72 -9.63 -15.13
C LEU A 528 -17.57 -9.47 -16.39
N GLU A 529 -18.82 -9.07 -16.24
CA GLU A 529 -19.75 -8.89 -17.36
C GLU A 529 -19.49 -7.60 -18.15
N GLN A 530 -18.96 -6.55 -17.53
CA GLN A 530 -18.91 -5.20 -18.10
C GLN A 530 -17.50 -4.65 -18.37
N ALA A 531 -16.43 -5.23 -17.85
CA ALA A 531 -15.08 -4.72 -18.06
C ALA A 531 -14.69 -4.68 -19.54
N GLU A 532 -15.07 -5.69 -20.32
CA GLU A 532 -14.79 -5.74 -21.77
C GLU A 532 -15.54 -4.64 -22.54
N ARG A 533 -16.75 -4.26 -22.10
CA ARG A 533 -17.47 -3.12 -22.69
C ARG A 533 -16.68 -1.84 -22.51
N VAL A 534 -16.18 -1.61 -21.29
CA VAL A 534 -15.45 -0.40 -20.93
C VAL A 534 -14.07 -0.36 -21.57
N SER A 535 -13.36 -1.48 -21.68
CA SER A 535 -12.04 -1.55 -22.36
C SER A 535 -12.08 -1.35 -23.88
N ASN A 536 -13.28 -1.19 -24.44
CA ASN A 536 -13.51 -0.94 -25.86
C ASN A 536 -14.04 0.48 -26.11
N PHE A 537 -13.86 1.39 -25.14
CA PHE A 537 -14.28 2.78 -25.35
C PHE A 537 -13.34 3.49 -26.31
N ARG A 538 -12.05 3.13 -26.44
CA ARG A 538 -11.10 3.81 -27.36
C ARG A 538 -10.12 2.95 -28.18
#